data_AF-A0ABD1LZR0-F1
#
_entry.id   AF-A0ABD1LZR0-F1
#
_cell.length_a   1.000
_cell.length_b   1.000
_cell.length_c   1.000
_cell.angle_alpha   90.00
_cell.angle_beta   90.00
_cell.angle_gamma   90.00
#
_symmetry.space_group_name_H-M   'P 1'
#
loop_
_entity.id
_entity.type
_entity.pdbx_description
1 polymer ?
#
loop_
_entity_poly.entity_id
_entity_poly.type
_entity_poly.pdbx_seq_one_letter_code
_entity_poly.pdbx_strand_id
1 'polypeptide(L)'
;MLRLAWLAATLPILIASIPTPNLTWLRRILLAFARRGKIMHSSQKFTIPQRFFLHFYAVASVWTTLLLAATWAYAYSMVPFVVEPFTYSTITSFLTGGSTMRTGSAKLRKGFVAWQSVFMLLLMELQVLRRLYETVYVFNYSPSARMHVLGYLTGLFFYTAAPLSLCGDCAAEVFNYQAHLVTEFIVKGKNQMQVTELEFWQVVNPLFRLGWKHWIGAAVFLWGWIHQLRCHKILGSLRHSRQSDEYVIPRGDWFEIVSSPHYLSEIVIYASFVVATGGSNLTIWLLFVFVVANLSFAAAETHSWYHQKFEDYPSSRFAIIPFIL
;
A
#
# COMPACT_ATOMS: atom_id res chain seq x y z
N MET A 1 -2.14 -17.33 6.41
CA MET A 1 -1.12 -16.63 7.22
C MET A 1 -1.24 -15.11 7.15
N LEU A 2 -1.16 -14.47 5.98
CA LEU A 2 -1.22 -12.99 5.85
C LEU A 2 -2.47 -12.35 6.48
N ARG A 3 -3.66 -12.94 6.31
CA ARG A 3 -4.91 -12.47 6.93
C ARG A 3 -4.84 -12.47 8.47
N LEU A 4 -4.26 -13.52 9.06
CA LEU A 4 -4.06 -13.61 10.51
C LEU A 4 -3.07 -12.56 11.01
N ALA A 5 -2.01 -12.28 10.23
CA ALA A 5 -1.06 -11.24 10.56
C ALA A 5 -1.72 -9.84 10.59
N TRP A 6 -2.59 -9.53 9.62
CA TRP A 6 -3.36 -8.29 9.64
C TRP A 6 -4.30 -8.20 10.85
N LEU A 7 -5.01 -9.28 11.18
CA LEU A 7 -5.87 -9.31 12.37
C LEU A 7 -5.05 -9.09 13.65
N ALA A 8 -3.94 -9.81 13.82
CA ALA A 8 -3.06 -9.68 14.96
C ALA A 8 -2.45 -8.28 15.10
N ALA A 9 -2.13 -7.62 13.97
CA ALA A 9 -1.61 -6.25 13.97
C ALA A 9 -2.69 -5.20 14.28
N THR A 10 -3.93 -5.45 13.86
CA THR A 10 -5.02 -4.46 13.96
C THR A 10 -5.78 -4.51 15.28
N LEU A 11 -6.03 -5.71 15.82
CA LEU A 11 -6.81 -5.89 17.04
C LEU A 11 -6.29 -5.08 18.23
N PRO A 12 -4.98 -5.07 18.56
CA PRO A 12 -4.47 -4.27 19.67
C PRO A 12 -4.76 -2.77 19.53
N ILE A 13 -4.66 -2.24 18.30
CA ILE A 13 -4.91 -0.83 18.00
C ILE A 13 -6.38 -0.50 18.22
N LEU A 14 -7.29 -1.35 17.73
CA LEU A 14 -8.73 -1.17 17.91
C LEU A 14 -9.11 -1.25 19.39
N ILE A 15 -8.61 -2.24 20.13
CA ILE A 15 -8.88 -2.39 21.56
C ILE A 15 -8.39 -1.16 22.33
N ALA A 16 -7.19 -0.65 22.03
CA ALA A 16 -6.66 0.55 22.69
C ALA A 16 -7.37 1.85 22.29
N SER A 17 -8.15 1.85 21.21
CA SER A 17 -8.95 3.00 20.78
C SER A 17 -10.30 3.07 21.51
N ILE A 18 -10.71 2.01 22.22
CA ILE A 18 -11.95 2.00 23.00
C ILE A 18 -11.76 2.82 24.31
N PRO A 19 -12.58 3.86 24.55
CA PRO A 19 -12.43 4.74 25.72
C PRO A 19 -13.00 4.08 26.98
N THR A 20 -12.32 3.06 27.50
CA THR A 20 -12.69 2.40 28.77
C THR A 20 -11.54 2.48 29.78
N PRO A 21 -11.84 2.69 31.08
CA PRO A 21 -10.82 2.84 32.12
C PRO A 21 -9.92 1.61 32.25
N ASN A 22 -10.49 0.41 32.04
CA ASN A 22 -9.79 -0.87 32.12
C ASN A 22 -8.76 -1.08 30.99
N LEU A 23 -8.87 -0.35 29.87
CA LEU A 23 -7.97 -0.46 28.72
C LEU A 23 -6.92 0.66 28.67
N THR A 24 -6.91 1.56 29.66
CA THR A 24 -5.95 2.67 29.74
C THR A 24 -4.50 2.22 29.82
N TRP A 25 -4.22 1.04 30.40
CA TRP A 25 -2.88 0.48 30.45
C TRP A 25 -2.41 0.03 29.05
N LEU A 26 -3.28 -0.66 28.30
CA LEU A 26 -3.00 -1.10 26.93
C LEU A 26 -2.80 0.08 26.00
N ARG A 27 -3.65 1.10 26.11
CA ARG A 27 -3.49 2.36 25.38
C ARG A 27 -2.15 3.02 25.72
N ARG A 28 -1.76 3.10 27.00
CA ARG A 28 -0.45 3.66 27.40
C ARG A 28 0.72 2.89 26.80
N ILE A 29 0.66 1.56 26.78
CA ILE A 29 1.71 0.72 26.18
C ILE A 29 1.79 0.95 24.67
N LEU A 30 0.67 0.88 23.96
CA LEU A 30 0.64 1.11 22.52
C LEU A 30 1.09 2.52 22.15
N LEU A 31 0.70 3.53 22.95
CA LEU A 31 1.20 4.89 22.80
C LEU A 31 2.70 4.99 23.01
N ALA A 32 3.25 4.32 24.03
CA ALA A 32 4.70 4.31 24.26
C ALA A 32 5.46 3.76 23.04
N PHE A 33 4.88 2.80 22.31
CA PHE A 33 5.48 2.24 21.09
C PHE A 33 5.18 3.02 19.81
N ALA A 34 4.03 3.70 19.75
CA ALA A 34 3.61 4.48 18.59
C ALA A 34 4.19 5.91 18.55
N ARG A 35 4.65 6.43 19.69
CA ARG A 35 5.28 7.75 19.79
C ARG A 35 6.50 7.84 18.86
N ARG A 36 6.52 8.90 18.06
CA ARG A 36 7.58 9.19 17.08
C ARG A 36 7.79 10.70 16.92
N GLY A 37 9.02 11.09 16.61
CA GLY A 37 9.42 12.48 16.40
C GLY A 37 9.02 13.38 17.56
N LYS A 38 8.17 14.38 17.27
CA LYS A 38 7.72 15.43 18.20
C LYS A 38 6.96 14.96 19.44
N ILE A 39 6.47 13.71 19.42
CA ILE A 39 5.67 13.12 20.50
C ILE A 39 6.54 12.24 21.43
N MET A 40 7.85 12.16 21.19
CA MET A 40 8.76 11.29 21.96
C MET A 40 9.81 12.09 22.74
N HIS A 41 9.93 11.81 24.05
CA HIS A 41 10.96 12.40 24.91
C HIS A 41 12.29 11.64 24.81
N SER A 42 13.42 12.36 24.81
CA SER A 42 14.77 11.92 24.45
C SER A 42 15.39 10.75 25.24
N SER A 43 14.76 10.27 26.33
CA SER A 43 15.41 9.40 27.33
C SER A 43 15.17 7.89 27.18
N GLN A 44 14.68 7.40 26.03
CA GLN A 44 14.32 5.98 25.90
C GLN A 44 15.43 5.12 25.25
N LYS A 45 15.80 4.01 25.92
CA LYS A 45 16.83 3.03 25.54
C LYS A 45 16.56 2.23 24.24
N PHE A 46 15.39 2.38 23.61
CA PHE A 46 14.96 1.59 22.44
C PHE A 46 14.45 2.47 21.31
N THR A 47 15.27 3.42 20.86
CA THR A 47 14.89 4.38 19.83
C THR A 47 15.86 4.38 18.66
N ILE A 48 15.32 4.60 17.47
CA ILE A 48 16.03 4.64 16.19
C ILE A 48 15.87 6.04 15.59
N PRO A 49 16.87 6.59 14.87
CA PRO A 49 16.74 7.84 14.13
C PRO A 49 15.56 7.84 13.15
N GLN A 50 14.78 8.92 13.12
CA GLN A 50 13.62 9.03 12.23
C GLN A 50 14.02 8.96 10.73
N ARG A 51 15.24 9.34 10.36
CA ARG A 51 15.77 9.19 8.99
C ARG A 51 15.71 7.74 8.45
N PHE A 52 15.54 6.73 9.31
CA PHE A 52 15.39 5.33 8.90
C PHE A 52 14.05 5.04 8.22
N PHE A 53 13.14 6.03 8.11
CA PHE A 53 12.02 5.98 7.16
C PHE A 53 12.49 5.68 5.72
N LEU A 54 13.71 6.10 5.34
CA LEU A 54 14.31 5.74 4.06
C LEU A 54 14.37 4.22 3.83
N HIS A 55 14.70 3.44 4.86
CA HIS A 55 14.79 1.98 4.74
C HIS A 55 13.45 1.37 4.37
N PHE A 56 12.36 1.89 4.92
CA PHE A 56 11.02 1.39 4.61
C PHE A 56 10.72 1.53 3.13
N TYR A 57 10.95 2.71 2.56
CA TYR A 57 10.64 2.97 1.17
C TYR A 57 11.62 2.28 0.22
N ALA A 58 12.89 2.15 0.59
CA ALA A 58 13.87 1.39 -0.18
C ALA A 58 13.50 -0.09 -0.25
N VAL A 59 13.21 -0.72 0.90
CA VAL A 59 12.75 -2.12 0.98
C VAL A 59 11.44 -2.29 0.22
N ALA A 60 10.49 -1.39 0.41
CA ALA A 60 9.19 -1.44 -0.27
C ALA A 60 9.34 -1.33 -1.79
N SER A 61 10.20 -0.43 -2.30
CA SER A 61 10.43 -0.27 -3.75
C SER A 61 11.01 -1.54 -4.34
N VAL A 62 12.08 -2.08 -3.75
CA VAL A 62 12.69 -3.33 -4.22
C VAL A 62 11.68 -4.47 -4.17
N TRP A 63 10.97 -4.61 -3.05
CA TRP A 63 10.00 -5.68 -2.86
C TRP A 63 8.80 -5.60 -3.82
N THR A 64 8.25 -4.40 -4.00
CA THR A 64 7.10 -4.18 -4.89
C THR A 64 7.50 -4.37 -6.35
N THR A 65 8.69 -3.91 -6.75
CA THR A 65 9.25 -4.16 -8.10
C THR A 65 9.41 -5.65 -8.36
N LEU A 66 9.95 -6.42 -7.41
CA LEU A 66 10.11 -7.86 -7.53
C LEU A 66 8.76 -8.59 -7.67
N LEU A 67 7.80 -8.26 -6.81
CA LEU A 67 6.45 -8.81 -6.89
C LEU A 67 5.77 -8.43 -8.20
N LEU A 68 5.90 -7.18 -8.65
CA LEU A 68 5.32 -6.69 -9.89
C LEU A 68 5.91 -7.45 -11.09
N ALA A 69 7.22 -7.55 -11.19
CA ALA A 69 7.90 -8.26 -12.28
C ALA A 69 7.51 -9.75 -12.32
N ALA A 70 7.53 -10.42 -11.16
CA ALA A 70 7.16 -11.83 -11.06
C ALA A 70 5.68 -12.08 -11.42
N THR A 71 4.78 -11.24 -10.90
CA THR A 71 3.34 -11.33 -11.18
C THR A 71 3.03 -11.01 -12.63
N TRP A 72 3.72 -10.02 -13.22
CA TRP A 72 3.57 -9.67 -14.63
C TRP A 72 4.00 -10.80 -15.54
N ALA A 73 5.17 -11.40 -15.30
CA ALA A 73 5.66 -12.54 -16.08
C ALA A 73 4.66 -13.71 -16.05
N TYR A 74 4.09 -14.01 -14.88
CA TYR A 74 3.03 -15.01 -14.74
C TYR A 74 1.74 -14.61 -15.46
N ALA A 75 1.28 -13.37 -15.31
CA ALA A 75 0.07 -12.86 -15.97
C ALA A 75 0.19 -12.90 -17.51
N TYR A 76 1.38 -12.59 -18.03
CA TYR A 76 1.68 -12.67 -19.46
C TYR A 76 1.63 -14.12 -19.97
N SER A 77 2.17 -15.08 -19.21
CA SER A 77 2.06 -16.51 -19.55
C SER A 77 0.61 -17.04 -19.62
N MET A 78 -0.32 -16.31 -19.00
CA MET A 78 -1.75 -16.64 -19.01
C MET A 78 -2.52 -16.01 -20.17
N VAL A 79 -1.94 -15.02 -20.86
CA VAL A 79 -2.49 -14.51 -22.12
C VAL A 79 -2.39 -15.66 -23.13
N PRO A 80 -3.51 -16.10 -23.76
CA PRO A 80 -3.42 -17.11 -24.80
C PRO A 80 -2.55 -16.53 -25.92
N PHE A 81 -1.33 -17.05 -26.08
CA PHE A 81 -0.60 -16.98 -27.32
C PHE A 81 -1.47 -17.72 -28.33
N VAL A 82 -2.32 -16.96 -29.03
CA VAL A 82 -2.90 -17.23 -30.35
C VAL A 82 -3.94 -16.11 -30.55
N VAL A 83 -3.59 -15.19 -31.46
CA VAL A 83 -4.57 -14.46 -32.26
C VAL A 83 -5.28 -15.51 -33.09
N GLU A 84 -6.34 -16.13 -32.57
CA GLU A 84 -7.31 -16.81 -33.41
C GLU A 84 -8.46 -15.82 -33.63
N PRO A 85 -8.60 -15.27 -34.84
CA PRO A 85 -9.79 -14.52 -35.19
C PRO A 85 -10.97 -15.49 -35.04
N PHE A 86 -12.03 -15.05 -34.37
CA PHE A 86 -13.34 -15.71 -34.26
C PHE A 86 -13.53 -16.89 -35.23
N THR A 87 -13.17 -18.10 -34.81
CA THR A 87 -13.34 -19.31 -35.63
C THR A 87 -14.29 -20.26 -34.90
N TYR A 88 -15.23 -20.82 -35.65
CA TYR A 88 -16.44 -21.58 -35.30
C TYR A 88 -16.29 -22.75 -34.27
N SER A 89 -15.10 -23.06 -33.76
CA SER A 89 -14.83 -24.16 -32.83
C SER A 89 -15.47 -23.97 -31.45
N THR A 90 -15.69 -22.73 -31.01
CA THR A 90 -16.37 -22.41 -29.74
C THR A 90 -17.82 -22.91 -29.73
N ILE A 91 -18.51 -22.85 -30.88
CA ILE A 91 -19.91 -23.28 -31.00
C ILE A 91 -20.04 -24.80 -30.96
N THR A 92 -19.10 -25.54 -31.56
CA THR A 92 -19.10 -27.01 -31.55
C THR A 92 -18.83 -27.59 -30.16
N SER A 93 -18.00 -26.90 -29.36
CA SER A 93 -17.71 -27.29 -27.96
C SER A 93 -18.87 -27.00 -26.99
N PHE A 94 -19.69 -25.98 -27.29
CA PHE A 94 -20.90 -25.65 -26.54
C PHE A 94 -21.98 -26.72 -26.70
N LEU A 95 -22.09 -27.32 -27.90
CA LEU A 95 -23.06 -28.37 -28.22
C LEU A 95 -22.65 -29.77 -27.72
N THR A 96 -21.37 -30.01 -27.45
CA THR A 96 -20.84 -31.35 -27.10
C THR A 96 -20.58 -31.55 -25.59
N GLY A 97 -20.91 -30.58 -24.73
CA GLY A 97 -20.90 -30.76 -23.27
C GLY A 97 -19.52 -31.13 -22.67
N GLY A 98 -18.43 -30.74 -23.33
CA GLY A 98 -17.07 -31.16 -22.97
C GLY A 98 -16.51 -30.51 -21.70
N SER A 99 -15.79 -31.31 -20.90
CA SER A 99 -15.05 -30.92 -19.68
C SER A 99 -14.01 -29.80 -19.91
N THR A 100 -13.61 -29.57 -21.16
CA THR A 100 -12.70 -28.51 -21.64
C THR A 100 -13.19 -27.10 -21.34
N MET A 101 -14.51 -26.85 -21.25
CA MET A 101 -15.04 -25.53 -20.89
C MET A 101 -14.74 -25.12 -19.45
N ARG A 102 -14.70 -26.08 -18.52
CA ARG A 102 -14.42 -25.81 -17.09
C ARG A 102 -12.95 -25.42 -16.90
N THR A 103 -12.04 -26.04 -17.65
CA THR A 103 -10.60 -25.73 -17.67
C THR A 103 -10.31 -24.38 -18.34
N GLY A 104 -10.97 -24.07 -19.46
CA GLY A 104 -10.86 -22.76 -20.12
C GLY A 104 -11.35 -21.61 -19.24
N SER A 105 -12.52 -21.77 -18.61
CA SER A 105 -13.08 -20.79 -17.66
C SER A 105 -12.18 -20.58 -16.43
N ALA A 106 -11.59 -21.66 -15.88
CA ALA A 106 -10.65 -21.56 -14.77
C ALA A 106 -9.35 -20.84 -15.14
N LYS A 107 -8.79 -21.07 -16.34
CA LYS A 107 -7.59 -20.39 -16.83
C LYS A 107 -7.85 -18.90 -17.05
N LEU A 108 -8.98 -18.54 -17.67
CA LEU A 108 -9.40 -17.15 -17.85
C LEU A 108 -9.54 -16.42 -16.52
N ARG A 109 -10.17 -17.06 -15.52
CA ARG A 109 -10.30 -16.50 -14.17
C ARG A 109 -8.94 -16.27 -13.52
N LYS A 110 -8.01 -17.23 -13.61
CA LYS A 110 -6.65 -17.08 -13.08
C LYS A 110 -5.89 -15.95 -13.76
N GLY A 111 -5.99 -15.83 -15.09
CA GLY A 111 -5.41 -14.73 -15.85
C GLY A 111 -5.97 -13.37 -15.42
N PHE A 112 -7.29 -13.27 -15.26
CA PHE A 112 -7.93 -12.05 -14.78
C PHE A 112 -7.43 -11.64 -13.38
N VAL A 113 -7.37 -12.59 -12.43
CA VAL A 113 -6.82 -12.33 -11.08
C VAL A 113 -5.37 -11.86 -11.15
N ALA A 114 -4.54 -12.50 -11.98
CA ALA A 114 -3.14 -12.10 -12.16
C ALA A 114 -3.03 -10.66 -12.72
N TRP A 115 -3.78 -10.32 -13.76
CA TRP A 115 -3.79 -8.96 -14.34
C TRP A 115 -4.35 -7.91 -13.38
N GLN A 116 -5.37 -8.25 -12.59
CA GLN A 116 -5.86 -7.39 -11.51
C GLN A 116 -4.76 -7.14 -10.46
N SER A 117 -3.99 -8.16 -10.09
CA SER A 117 -2.84 -8.01 -9.18
C SER A 117 -1.71 -7.16 -9.78
N VAL A 118 -1.38 -7.33 -11.06
CA VAL A 118 -0.42 -6.46 -11.78
C VAL A 118 -0.86 -5.00 -11.71
N PHE A 119 -2.14 -4.73 -12.01
CA PHE A 119 -2.70 -3.38 -11.98
C PHE A 119 -2.57 -2.72 -10.59
N MET A 120 -2.92 -3.45 -9.53
CA MET A 120 -2.80 -2.91 -8.17
C MET A 120 -1.33 -2.74 -7.73
N LEU A 121 -0.45 -3.67 -8.11
CA LEU A 121 0.99 -3.54 -7.84
C LEU A 121 1.62 -2.37 -8.59
N LEU A 122 1.16 -2.05 -9.81
CA LEU A 122 1.58 -0.85 -10.53
C LEU A 122 1.23 0.44 -9.77
N LEU A 123 0.00 0.54 -9.26
CA LEU A 123 -0.40 1.68 -8.43
C LEU A 123 0.41 1.74 -7.13
N MET A 124 0.66 0.59 -6.48
CA MET A 124 1.52 0.52 -5.30
C MET A 124 2.97 0.92 -5.60
N GLU A 125 3.52 0.52 -6.73
CA GLU A 125 4.87 0.92 -7.17
C GLU A 125 4.97 2.44 -7.33
N LEU A 126 3.98 3.06 -8.00
CA LEU A 126 3.89 4.52 -8.12
C LEU A 126 3.80 5.21 -6.75
N GLN A 127 3.03 4.65 -5.81
CA GLN A 127 2.94 5.16 -4.45
C GLN A 127 4.30 5.12 -3.76
N VAL A 128 4.93 3.94 -3.74
CA VAL A 128 6.16 3.70 -2.98
C VAL A 128 7.35 4.45 -3.57
N LEU A 129 7.54 4.47 -4.90
CA LEU A 129 8.59 5.24 -5.55
C LEU A 129 8.47 6.73 -5.27
N ARG A 130 7.25 7.27 -5.31
CA ARG A 130 7.03 8.67 -4.92
C ARG A 130 7.38 8.89 -3.44
N ARG A 131 6.95 8.00 -2.53
CA ARG A 131 7.29 8.14 -1.10
C ARG A 131 8.80 8.05 -0.85
N LEU A 132 9.51 7.21 -1.60
CA LEU A 132 10.98 7.15 -1.59
C LEU A 132 11.57 8.48 -2.03
N TYR A 133 11.12 9.02 -3.16
CA TYR A 133 11.54 10.33 -3.66
C TYR A 133 11.29 11.44 -2.63
N GLU A 134 10.09 11.52 -2.05
CA GLU A 134 9.75 12.53 -1.03
C GLU A 134 10.64 12.41 0.21
N THR A 135 10.98 11.18 0.61
CA THR A 135 11.84 10.92 1.77
C THR A 135 13.27 11.42 1.55
N VAL A 136 13.76 11.34 0.30
CA VAL A 136 15.11 11.81 -0.05
C VAL A 136 15.15 13.32 -0.29
N TYR A 137 14.15 13.87 -0.99
CA TYR A 137 14.22 15.24 -1.54
C TYR A 137 13.27 16.25 -0.90
N VAL A 138 12.19 15.81 -0.25
CA VAL A 138 11.18 16.71 0.34
C VAL A 138 11.31 16.77 1.86
N PHE A 139 11.57 15.63 2.51
CA PHE A 139 11.65 15.55 3.96
C PHE A 139 13.07 15.71 4.50
N ASN A 140 13.31 16.84 5.18
CA ASN A 140 14.49 17.00 6.03
C ASN A 140 14.19 16.50 7.43
N TYR A 141 14.61 15.29 7.77
CA TYR A 141 14.45 14.75 9.12
C TYR A 141 15.44 15.39 10.10
N SER A 142 14.94 15.98 11.18
CA SER A 142 15.81 16.52 12.24
C SER A 142 16.67 15.39 12.85
N PRO A 143 17.99 15.59 13.08
CA PRO A 143 18.87 14.59 13.68
C PRO A 143 18.45 14.12 15.08
N SER A 144 17.70 14.97 15.79
CA SER A 144 17.15 14.70 17.12
C SER A 144 15.86 13.89 17.08
N ALA A 145 15.21 13.78 15.91
CA ALA A 145 13.94 13.08 15.79
C ALA A 145 14.14 11.56 15.83
N ARG A 146 13.41 10.89 16.71
CA ARG A 146 13.56 9.46 17.01
C ARG A 146 12.21 8.73 16.85
N MET A 147 12.25 7.42 16.66
CA MET A 147 11.08 6.52 16.66
C MET A 147 11.40 5.24 17.43
N HIS A 148 10.41 4.65 18.09
CA HIS A 148 10.60 3.39 18.82
C HIS A 148 10.92 2.21 17.87
N VAL A 149 11.76 1.26 18.31
CA VAL A 149 12.15 0.07 17.52
C VAL A 149 10.95 -0.76 17.08
N LEU A 150 9.95 -0.95 17.96
CA LEU A 150 8.72 -1.67 17.58
C LEU A 150 7.93 -0.94 16.47
N GLY A 151 7.86 0.39 16.52
CA GLY A 151 7.28 1.18 15.43
C GLY A 151 8.04 1.00 14.11
N TYR A 152 9.37 0.83 14.19
CA TYR A 152 10.19 0.50 13.03
C TYR A 152 9.90 -0.88 12.45
N LEU A 153 9.79 -1.91 13.30
CA LEU A 153 9.45 -3.27 12.87
C LEU A 153 8.02 -3.36 12.29
N THR A 154 7.05 -2.67 12.91
CA THR A 154 5.69 -2.56 12.37
C THR A 154 5.68 -1.88 11.01
N GLY A 155 6.52 -0.85 10.81
CA GLY A 155 6.74 -0.22 9.51
C GLY A 155 7.24 -1.20 8.47
N LEU A 156 8.32 -1.93 8.76
CA LEU A 156 8.86 -2.96 7.84
C LEU A 156 7.84 -4.05 7.51
N PHE A 157 7.11 -4.54 8.51
CA PHE A 157 6.02 -5.49 8.30
C PHE A 157 4.99 -4.91 7.32
N PHE A 158 4.51 -3.70 7.55
CA PHE A 158 3.52 -3.07 6.68
C PHE A 158 4.00 -2.95 5.23
N TYR A 159 5.22 -2.46 5.02
CA TYR A 159 5.79 -2.21 3.69
C TYR A 159 6.11 -3.50 2.90
N THR A 160 6.25 -4.64 3.56
CA THR A 160 6.36 -5.96 2.91
C THR A 160 4.99 -6.62 2.71
N ALA A 161 4.12 -6.54 3.71
CA ALA A 161 2.81 -7.20 3.73
C ALA A 161 1.78 -6.53 2.81
N ALA A 162 1.83 -5.19 2.66
CA ALA A 162 0.85 -4.46 1.85
C ALA A 162 0.94 -4.81 0.35
N PRO A 163 2.10 -4.73 -0.32
CA PRO A 163 2.22 -5.19 -1.71
C PRO A 163 1.87 -6.67 -1.88
N LEU A 164 2.31 -7.53 -0.94
CA LEU A 164 1.98 -8.96 -0.96
C LEU A 164 0.47 -9.23 -0.85
N SER A 165 -0.26 -8.37 -0.13
CA SER A 165 -1.73 -8.46 -0.02
C SER A 165 -2.44 -8.19 -1.34
N LEU A 166 -1.86 -7.35 -2.21
CA LEU A 166 -2.44 -7.01 -3.52
C LEU A 166 -2.29 -8.14 -4.55
N CYS A 167 -1.25 -8.97 -4.41
CA CYS A 167 -1.06 -10.15 -5.24
C CYS A 167 -1.39 -11.47 -4.52
N GLY A 168 -1.97 -11.42 -3.32
CA GLY A 168 -2.13 -12.58 -2.45
C GLY A 168 -2.96 -13.72 -3.04
N ASP A 169 -3.94 -13.41 -3.91
CA ASP A 169 -4.82 -14.41 -4.54
C ASP A 169 -4.14 -15.22 -5.66
N CYS A 170 -3.01 -14.76 -6.19
CA CYS A 170 -2.21 -15.49 -7.19
C CYS A 170 -0.76 -15.74 -6.75
N ALA A 171 -0.37 -15.33 -5.55
CA ALA A 171 1.01 -15.35 -5.09
C ALA A 171 1.63 -16.77 -5.09
N ALA A 172 0.85 -17.79 -4.74
CA ALA A 172 1.32 -19.17 -4.74
C ALA A 172 1.58 -19.69 -6.16
N GLU A 173 0.67 -19.40 -7.09
CA GLU A 173 0.83 -19.74 -8.50
C GLU A 173 2.00 -19.00 -9.13
N VAL A 174 2.16 -17.70 -8.82
CA VAL A 174 3.32 -16.90 -9.27
C VAL A 174 4.61 -17.51 -8.76
N PHE A 175 4.69 -17.87 -7.47
CA PHE A 175 5.88 -18.49 -6.89
C PHE A 175 6.22 -19.81 -7.59
N ASN A 176 5.24 -20.69 -7.80
CA ASN A 176 5.43 -21.97 -8.49
C ASN A 176 5.89 -21.76 -9.95
N TYR A 177 5.31 -20.79 -10.64
CA TYR A 177 5.72 -20.43 -12.01
C TYR A 177 7.17 -19.95 -12.05
N GLN A 178 7.58 -19.05 -11.15
CA GLN A 178 8.96 -18.58 -11.06
C GLN A 178 9.94 -19.72 -10.72
N ALA A 179 9.57 -20.60 -9.79
CA ALA A 179 10.39 -21.77 -9.45
C ALA A 179 10.58 -22.72 -10.65
N HIS A 180 9.52 -22.90 -11.46
CA HIS A 180 9.61 -23.67 -12.70
C HIS A 180 10.55 -23.00 -13.71
N LEU A 181 10.44 -21.69 -13.92
CA LEU A 181 11.33 -20.95 -14.84
C LEU A 181 12.80 -21.07 -14.42
N VAL A 182 13.10 -20.96 -13.12
CA VAL A 182 14.46 -21.13 -12.60
C VAL A 182 14.96 -22.55 -12.82
N THR A 183 14.12 -23.56 -12.56
CA THR A 183 14.48 -24.97 -12.78
C THR A 183 14.74 -25.24 -14.26
N GLU A 184 13.88 -24.75 -15.15
CA GLU A 184 14.03 -24.90 -16.59
C GLU A 184 15.30 -24.21 -17.11
N PHE A 185 15.61 -23.02 -16.59
CA PHE A 185 16.85 -22.32 -16.91
C PHE A 185 18.09 -23.11 -16.47
N ILE A 186 18.06 -23.71 -15.27
CA ILE A 186 19.16 -24.55 -14.76
C ILE A 186 19.34 -25.81 -15.60
N VAL A 187 18.25 -26.46 -16.02
CA VAL A 187 18.29 -27.75 -16.74
C VAL A 187 18.62 -27.57 -18.23
N LYS A 188 17.96 -26.64 -18.94
CA LYS A 188 18.12 -26.46 -20.39
C LYS A 188 19.27 -25.54 -20.78
N GLY A 189 19.70 -24.66 -19.86
CA GLY A 189 20.75 -23.67 -20.12
C GLY A 189 20.33 -22.52 -21.05
N LYS A 190 21.11 -21.44 -21.02
CA LYS A 190 20.82 -20.15 -21.68
C LYS A 190 20.63 -20.23 -23.20
N ASN A 191 21.25 -21.19 -23.88
CA ASN A 191 21.36 -21.24 -25.34
C ASN A 191 20.11 -21.80 -26.07
N GLN A 192 19.12 -22.32 -25.33
CA GLN A 192 17.91 -22.90 -25.89
C GLN A 192 16.63 -22.10 -25.58
N MET A 193 16.73 -21.00 -24.84
CA MET A 193 15.60 -20.11 -24.60
C MET A 193 15.39 -19.21 -25.83
N GLN A 194 14.29 -19.43 -26.54
CA GLN A 194 13.80 -18.46 -27.52
C GLN A 194 13.53 -17.14 -26.79
N VAL A 195 14.28 -16.09 -27.16
CA VAL A 195 13.96 -14.73 -26.76
C VAL A 195 12.74 -14.32 -27.58
N THR A 196 11.56 -14.41 -26.98
CA THR A 196 10.34 -13.92 -27.62
C THR A 196 10.45 -12.42 -27.83
N GLU A 197 10.29 -11.95 -29.06
CA GLU A 197 10.21 -10.51 -29.34
C GLU A 197 9.00 -9.94 -28.57
N LEU A 198 9.30 -9.08 -27.60
CA LEU A 198 8.30 -8.56 -26.67
C LEU A 198 7.66 -7.30 -27.26
N GLU A 199 6.55 -7.46 -27.98
CA GLU A 199 5.78 -6.30 -28.44
C GLU A 199 5.11 -5.56 -27.27
N PHE A 200 5.48 -4.29 -27.07
CA PHE A 200 4.97 -3.45 -25.99
C PHE A 200 3.44 -3.46 -25.87
N TRP A 201 2.73 -3.38 -27.00
CA TRP A 201 1.27 -3.36 -27.01
C TRP A 201 0.66 -4.66 -26.49
N GLN A 202 1.25 -5.82 -26.78
CA GLN A 202 0.77 -7.11 -26.27
C GLN A 202 0.97 -7.23 -24.75
N VAL A 203 2.00 -6.57 -24.23
CA VAL A 203 2.33 -6.54 -22.79
C VAL A 203 1.36 -5.69 -21.98
N VAL A 204 0.81 -4.60 -22.56
CA VAL A 204 -0.05 -3.66 -21.82
C VAL A 204 -1.54 -3.79 -22.12
N ASN A 205 -1.92 -4.32 -23.29
CA ASN A 205 -3.32 -4.45 -23.73
C ASN A 205 -4.23 -5.14 -22.68
N PRO A 206 -3.81 -6.21 -21.97
CA PRO A 206 -4.65 -6.84 -20.96
C PRO A 206 -5.07 -5.93 -19.80
N LEU A 207 -4.29 -4.90 -19.47
CA LEU A 207 -4.65 -3.92 -18.43
C LEU A 207 -5.88 -3.10 -18.83
N PHE A 208 -6.00 -2.75 -20.12
CA PHE A 208 -7.15 -1.99 -20.63
C PHE A 208 -8.42 -2.84 -20.73
N ARG A 209 -8.29 -4.17 -20.67
CA ARG A 209 -9.43 -5.11 -20.62
C ARG A 209 -9.99 -5.31 -19.20
N LEU A 210 -9.38 -4.69 -18.18
CA LEU A 210 -9.90 -4.70 -16.83
C LEU A 210 -11.21 -3.90 -16.74
N GLY A 211 -12.15 -4.39 -15.94
CA GLY A 211 -13.47 -3.77 -15.80
C GLY A 211 -13.43 -2.37 -15.16
N TRP A 212 -14.47 -1.57 -15.38
CA TRP A 212 -14.62 -0.18 -14.93
C TRP A 212 -14.26 0.08 -13.44
N LYS A 213 -14.49 -0.90 -12.56
CA LYS A 213 -14.15 -0.81 -11.12
C LYS A 213 -12.67 -0.50 -10.88
N HIS A 214 -11.77 -1.06 -11.69
CA HIS A 214 -10.32 -0.83 -11.59
C HIS A 214 -9.96 0.61 -11.91
N TRP A 215 -10.59 1.18 -12.95
CA TRP A 215 -10.36 2.56 -13.37
C TRP A 215 -10.97 3.58 -12.40
N ILE A 216 -12.14 3.28 -11.81
CA ILE A 216 -12.66 4.08 -10.69
C ILE A 216 -11.70 4.01 -9.50
N GLY A 217 -11.21 2.81 -9.17
CA GLY A 217 -10.16 2.62 -8.19
C GLY A 217 -8.94 3.49 -8.49
N ALA A 218 -8.39 3.46 -9.70
CA ALA A 218 -7.27 4.31 -10.09
C ALA A 218 -7.58 5.80 -9.99
N ALA A 219 -8.79 6.25 -10.34
CA ALA A 219 -9.18 7.65 -10.17
C ALA A 219 -9.19 8.08 -8.69
N VAL A 220 -9.75 7.24 -7.81
CA VAL A 220 -9.73 7.47 -6.35
C VAL A 220 -8.31 7.42 -5.80
N PHE A 221 -7.48 6.50 -6.29
CA PHE A 221 -6.06 6.41 -5.97
C PHE A 221 -5.35 7.71 -6.32
N LEU A 222 -5.48 8.19 -7.55
CA LEU A 222 -4.83 9.40 -8.04
C LEU A 222 -5.29 10.64 -7.26
N TRP A 223 -6.57 10.72 -6.93
CA TRP A 223 -7.11 11.78 -6.08
C TRP A 223 -6.41 11.82 -4.71
N GLY A 224 -6.39 10.69 -3.99
CA GLY A 224 -5.68 10.59 -2.71
C GLY A 224 -4.18 10.84 -2.84
N TRP A 225 -3.56 10.31 -3.89
CA TRP A 225 -2.13 10.47 -4.17
C TRP A 225 -1.74 11.94 -4.39
N ILE A 226 -2.53 12.71 -5.14
CA ILE A 226 -2.29 14.15 -5.39
C ILE A 226 -2.40 14.94 -4.09
N HIS A 227 -3.46 14.74 -3.30
CA HIS A 227 -3.62 15.44 -2.02
C HIS A 227 -2.52 15.08 -1.02
N GLN A 228 -2.11 13.80 -0.99
CA GLN A 228 -0.99 13.38 -0.16
C GLN A 228 0.31 14.09 -0.55
N LEU A 229 0.60 14.18 -1.87
CA LEU A 229 1.78 14.88 -2.40
C LEU A 229 1.78 16.36 -2.00
N ARG A 230 0.63 17.03 -2.14
CA ARG A 230 0.46 18.44 -1.76
C ARG A 230 0.70 18.63 -0.26
N CYS A 231 0.11 17.78 0.57
CA CYS A 231 0.29 17.82 2.03
C CYS A 231 1.76 17.62 2.43
N HIS A 232 2.47 16.68 1.80
CA HIS A 232 3.90 16.47 2.07
C HIS A 232 4.78 17.63 1.62
N LYS A 233 4.48 18.25 0.47
CA LYS A 233 5.17 19.47 0.04
C LYS A 233 5.00 20.61 1.05
N ILE A 234 3.78 20.83 1.56
CA ILE A 234 3.51 21.81 2.63
C ILE A 234 4.33 21.48 3.89
N LEU A 235 4.30 20.23 4.36
CA LEU A 235 5.07 19.84 5.55
C LEU A 235 6.59 19.96 5.35
N GLY A 236 7.09 19.66 4.14
CA GLY A 236 8.50 19.78 3.79
C GLY A 236 8.96 21.24 3.69
N SER A 237 8.13 22.13 3.15
CA SER A 237 8.47 23.56 3.04
C SER A 237 8.53 24.26 4.39
N LEU A 238 7.70 23.84 5.37
CA LEU A 238 7.73 24.36 6.74
C LEU A 238 9.05 24.08 7.46
N ARG A 239 9.82 23.06 7.04
CA ARG A 239 11.14 22.74 7.60
C ARG A 239 12.29 23.44 6.89
N HIS A 240 12.12 23.82 5.63
CA HIS A 240 13.15 24.54 4.88
C HIS A 240 13.15 26.04 5.20
N SER A 241 12.01 26.60 5.60
CA SER A 241 11.84 28.04 5.68
C SER A 241 12.45 28.71 6.91
N ARG A 242 12.97 27.97 7.92
CA ARG A 242 13.59 28.56 9.13
C ARG A 242 14.71 27.69 9.72
N GLN A 243 15.74 28.35 10.29
CA GLN A 243 16.90 27.74 10.96
C GLN A 243 16.59 27.16 12.35
N SER A 244 15.41 27.44 12.93
CA SER A 244 15.01 26.95 14.26
C SER A 244 14.23 25.63 14.18
N ASP A 245 14.43 24.74 15.16
CA ASP A 245 13.63 23.51 15.41
C ASP A 245 12.18 23.83 15.88
N GLU A 246 11.66 25.01 15.58
CA GLU A 246 10.36 25.48 16.03
C GLU A 246 9.24 24.89 15.16
N TYR A 247 8.23 24.29 15.79
CA TYR A 247 7.09 23.74 15.08
C TYR A 247 6.14 24.85 14.61
N VAL A 248 5.54 24.66 13.44
CA VAL A 248 4.57 25.59 12.85
C VAL A 248 3.26 24.87 12.53
N ILE A 249 2.15 25.60 12.61
CA ILE A 249 0.82 25.11 12.24
C ILE A 249 0.72 25.05 10.69
N PRO A 250 0.50 23.87 10.08
CA PRO A 250 0.34 23.77 8.64
C PRO A 250 -1.00 24.38 8.17
N ARG A 251 -0.95 25.03 7.01
CA ARG A 251 -2.08 25.67 6.31
C ARG A 251 -2.09 25.26 4.83
N GLY A 252 -3.26 25.28 4.21
CA GLY A 252 -3.48 24.92 2.81
C GLY A 252 -3.91 23.46 2.58
N ASP A 253 -4.55 23.21 1.44
CA ASP A 253 -5.20 21.92 1.12
C ASP A 253 -6.14 21.47 2.26
N TRP A 254 -6.22 20.16 2.53
CA TRP A 254 -7.04 19.61 3.61
C TRP A 254 -6.55 19.93 5.03
N PHE A 255 -5.43 20.64 5.22
CA PHE A 255 -5.03 21.08 6.56
C PHE A 255 -6.03 22.06 7.18
N GLU A 256 -6.87 22.74 6.38
CA GLU A 256 -7.91 23.61 6.93
C GLU A 256 -9.06 22.86 7.60
N ILE A 257 -9.21 21.56 7.33
CA ILE A 257 -10.31 20.73 7.82
C ILE A 257 -9.82 19.74 8.88
N VAL A 258 -8.66 19.10 8.66
CA VAL A 258 -8.12 18.07 9.53
C VAL A 258 -6.66 18.34 9.87
N SER A 259 -6.22 17.83 11.02
CA SER A 259 -4.87 18.04 11.54
C SER A 259 -3.82 17.18 10.81
N SER A 260 -4.23 15.99 10.35
CA SER A 260 -3.36 15.04 9.64
C SER A 260 -3.92 14.63 8.26
N PRO A 261 -4.09 15.58 7.32
CA PRO A 261 -4.69 15.30 6.01
C PRO A 261 -3.88 14.33 5.15
N HIS A 262 -2.55 14.30 5.31
CA HIS A 262 -1.67 13.36 4.64
C HIS A 262 -1.96 11.90 5.03
N TYR A 263 -2.45 11.66 6.26
CA TYR A 263 -2.93 10.34 6.68
C TYR A 263 -4.33 10.06 6.12
N LEU A 264 -5.22 11.05 6.08
CA LEU A 264 -6.53 10.91 5.44
C LEU A 264 -6.39 10.55 3.96
N SER A 265 -5.49 11.23 3.24
CA SER A 265 -5.20 10.93 1.84
C SER A 265 -4.61 9.53 1.63
N GLU A 266 -3.86 9.02 2.61
CA GLU A 266 -3.36 7.63 2.57
C GLU A 266 -4.51 6.64 2.77
N ILE A 267 -5.45 6.91 3.67
CA ILE A 267 -6.69 6.12 3.78
C ILE A 267 -7.43 6.09 2.43
N VAL A 268 -7.55 7.22 1.73
CA VAL A 268 -8.17 7.28 0.39
C VAL A 268 -7.41 6.42 -0.63
N ILE A 269 -6.07 6.46 -0.61
CA ILE A 269 -5.23 5.59 -1.45
C ILE A 269 -5.52 4.11 -1.19
N TYR A 270 -5.62 3.67 0.06
CA TYR A 270 -5.90 2.26 0.34
C TYR A 270 -7.37 1.86 0.11
N ALA A 271 -8.32 2.79 0.30
CA ALA A 271 -9.72 2.58 -0.08
C ALA A 271 -9.87 2.32 -1.58
N SER A 272 -9.00 2.93 -2.41
CA SER A 272 -8.99 2.72 -3.85
C SER A 272 -8.79 1.25 -4.26
N PHE A 273 -7.99 0.48 -3.51
CA PHE A 273 -7.76 -0.95 -3.77
C PHE A 273 -8.99 -1.79 -3.43
N VAL A 274 -9.74 -1.41 -2.39
CA VAL A 274 -11.03 -2.03 -2.07
C VAL A 274 -12.02 -1.80 -3.22
N VAL A 275 -12.08 -0.57 -3.74
CA VAL A 275 -12.91 -0.22 -4.91
C VAL A 275 -12.47 -0.98 -6.17
N ALA A 276 -11.16 -1.04 -6.44
CA ALA A 276 -10.61 -1.71 -7.62
C ALA A 276 -10.96 -3.20 -7.66
N THR A 277 -11.05 -3.86 -6.50
CA THR A 277 -11.48 -5.27 -6.38
C THR A 277 -12.99 -5.46 -6.24
N GLY A 278 -13.76 -4.36 -6.26
CA GLY A 278 -15.20 -4.38 -6.05
C GLY A 278 -15.62 -4.84 -4.65
N GLY A 279 -14.74 -4.72 -3.66
CA GLY A 279 -15.01 -5.05 -2.26
C GLY A 279 -15.10 -6.55 -1.95
N SER A 280 -14.73 -7.44 -2.87
CA SER A 280 -14.85 -8.89 -2.68
C SER A 280 -13.64 -9.54 -2.00
N ASN A 281 -12.49 -8.85 -1.95
CA ASN A 281 -11.26 -9.41 -1.41
C ASN A 281 -11.09 -9.10 0.09
N LEU A 282 -11.24 -10.13 0.92
CA LEU A 282 -11.08 -10.02 2.38
C LEU A 282 -9.66 -9.59 2.80
N THR A 283 -8.62 -10.04 2.11
CA THR A 283 -7.23 -9.68 2.45
C THR A 283 -7.00 -8.17 2.29
N ILE A 284 -7.57 -7.58 1.24
CA ILE A 284 -7.48 -6.13 0.98
C ILE A 284 -8.31 -5.35 2.01
N TRP A 285 -9.48 -5.85 2.40
CA TRP A 285 -10.24 -5.27 3.52
C TRP A 285 -9.45 -5.27 4.83
N LEU A 286 -8.77 -6.36 5.17
CA LEU A 286 -7.97 -6.44 6.39
C LEU A 286 -6.78 -5.47 6.36
N LEU A 287 -6.11 -5.33 5.21
CA LEU A 287 -5.10 -4.29 4.99
C LEU A 287 -5.70 -2.88 5.16
N PHE A 288 -6.86 -2.62 4.56
CA PHE A 288 -7.51 -1.31 4.65
C PHE A 288 -7.90 -0.95 6.09
N VAL A 289 -8.50 -1.88 6.84
CA VAL A 289 -8.85 -1.66 8.25
C VAL A 289 -7.61 -1.42 9.10
N PHE A 290 -6.51 -2.13 8.85
CA PHE A 290 -5.23 -1.83 9.52
C PHE A 290 -4.77 -0.39 9.24
N VAL A 291 -4.81 0.05 7.98
CA VAL A 291 -4.41 1.41 7.59
C VAL A 291 -5.28 2.45 8.29
N VAL A 292 -6.60 2.28 8.26
CA VAL A 292 -7.54 3.19 8.95
C VAL A 292 -7.24 3.23 10.44
N ALA A 293 -7.15 2.08 11.11
CA ALA A 293 -6.93 2.02 12.56
C ALA A 293 -5.59 2.66 12.96
N ASN A 294 -4.50 2.28 12.31
CA ASN A 294 -3.16 2.75 12.63
C ASN A 294 -3.00 4.27 12.36
N LEU A 295 -3.51 4.76 11.23
CA LEU A 295 -3.42 6.17 10.88
C LEU A 295 -4.34 7.04 11.72
N SER A 296 -5.54 6.57 12.06
CA SER A 296 -6.47 7.30 12.92
C SER A 296 -5.90 7.42 14.33
N PHE A 297 -5.33 6.33 14.87
CA PHE A 297 -4.64 6.35 16.15
C PHE A 297 -3.47 7.34 16.17
N ALA A 298 -2.62 7.34 15.14
CA ALA A 298 -1.51 8.28 15.03
C ALA A 298 -1.97 9.74 14.84
N ALA A 299 -3.09 9.96 14.14
CA ALA A 299 -3.65 11.29 13.93
C ALA A 299 -4.24 11.89 15.22
N ALA A 300 -4.94 11.10 16.02
CA ALA A 300 -5.50 11.53 17.30
C ALA A 300 -4.42 12.07 18.25
N GLU A 301 -3.27 11.38 18.30
CA GLU A 301 -2.11 11.83 19.10
C GLU A 301 -1.46 13.08 18.51
N THR A 302 -1.38 13.17 17.18
CA THR A 302 -0.83 14.36 16.50
C THR A 302 -1.72 15.58 16.75
N HIS A 303 -3.05 15.41 16.73
CA HIS A 303 -4.03 16.44 17.00
C HIS A 303 -3.98 16.90 18.46
N SER A 304 -3.94 15.96 19.41
CA SER A 304 -3.78 16.26 20.85
C SER A 304 -2.49 17.04 21.13
N TRP A 305 -1.39 16.65 20.49
CA TRP A 305 -0.12 17.37 20.60
C TRP A 305 -0.20 18.80 20.07
N TYR A 306 -0.92 19.04 18.96
CA TYR A 306 -1.08 20.40 18.42
C TYR A 306 -1.83 21.31 19.40
N HIS A 307 -2.93 20.84 20.01
CA HIS A 307 -3.68 21.59 21.02
C HIS A 307 -2.87 21.88 22.29
N GLN A 308 -1.98 20.98 22.69
CA GLN A 308 -1.10 21.21 23.85
C GLN A 308 0.05 22.16 23.53
N LYS A 309 0.50 22.21 22.27
CA LYS A 309 1.69 22.97 21.87
C LYS A 309 1.37 24.40 21.47
N PHE A 310 0.23 24.64 20.84
CA PHE A 310 -0.16 25.95 20.32
C PHE A 310 -1.47 26.41 20.96
N GLU A 311 -1.42 27.55 21.65
CA GLU A 311 -2.60 28.17 22.24
C GLU A 311 -3.61 28.57 21.14
N ASP A 312 -3.12 29.08 20.00
CA ASP A 312 -3.94 29.52 18.85
C ASP A 312 -4.27 28.39 17.84
N TYR A 313 -4.20 27.12 18.24
CA TYR A 313 -4.54 26.02 17.30
C TYR A 313 -6.05 26.02 16.96
N PRO A 314 -6.44 25.97 15.67
CA PRO A 314 -7.86 26.02 15.29
C PRO A 314 -8.68 24.86 15.89
N SER A 315 -9.66 25.20 16.72
CA SER A 315 -10.58 24.23 17.36
C SER A 315 -11.58 23.59 16.39
N SER A 316 -11.77 24.17 15.21
CA SER A 316 -12.65 23.63 14.16
C SER A 316 -12.03 22.45 13.39
N ARG A 317 -10.73 22.19 13.54
CA ARG A 317 -10.05 21.08 12.85
C ARG A 317 -10.33 19.76 13.53
N PHE A 318 -10.66 18.74 12.74
CA PHE A 318 -10.74 17.36 13.21
C PHE A 318 -9.35 16.70 13.25
N ALA A 319 -9.20 15.53 13.87
CA ALA A 319 -7.93 14.82 13.88
C ALA A 319 -7.58 14.26 12.49
N ILE A 320 -8.52 13.54 11.86
CA ILE A 320 -8.32 12.89 10.55
C ILE A 320 -9.58 12.67 9.73
N ILE A 321 -10.70 12.20 10.32
CA ILE A 321 -11.93 11.93 9.57
C ILE A 321 -12.88 13.08 9.86
N PRO A 322 -13.17 13.95 8.87
CA PRO A 322 -14.06 15.07 9.07
C PRO A 322 -15.38 14.62 9.68
N PHE A 323 -15.86 15.36 10.69
CA PHE A 323 -17.15 15.11 11.36
C PHE A 323 -17.26 13.82 12.19
N ILE A 324 -16.18 13.03 12.32
CA ILE A 324 -16.15 11.83 13.15
C ILE A 324 -15.03 11.90 14.17
N LEU A 325 -13.80 12.19 13.72
CA LEU A 325 -12.59 12.10 14.54
C LEU A 325 -11.55 13.17 14.19
#